data_AF-A0A8H5SBZ9-F1
#
_entry.id   AF-A0A8H5SBZ9-F1
#
_cell.length_a   1.000
_cell.length_b   1.000
_cell.length_c   1.000
_cell.angle_alpha   90.00
_cell.angle_beta   90.00
_cell.angle_gamma   90.00
#
_symmetry.space_group_name_H-M   'P 1'
#
loop_
_entity.id
_entity.type
_entity.pdbx_description
1 polymer ?
#
loop_
_entity_poly.entity_id
_entity_poly.type
_entity_poly.pdbx_seq_one_letter_code
_entity_poly.pdbx_strand_id
1 'polypeptide(L)'
;MAGLRTTPALDTVPTEILFLIGSHLHDDEVGSITQVSRRLRHVFLPRRYAKIIFSGTVEQVAEYLRLLFSMDCDVVSMSLSRLIETFTRFVTFRIDYWRHDCRVPLQFLRSDVKQFAILLHSIDRLCGASFSLILPTHRDILAFNKALRKTGSWSTNGNTPFCLTFLDELAGSNFNAIVRRFEPGTLGAVQLPEGFNRRYYVILKKSPQGQALKALHIDRTSNRQGVRRVIPSLDHEILGEVREDFPQLESLVLHEDTPSDLRMGPVELIWFEDQLAFYQAVNALATALNRIPRLRRFAFTLWFERLYRHLVQHGMAELDNFYINNIVSPIMAQVPTLVELCVSSKHPTFYRGIRRDDQIHVQRESRENPGEEKRFPSLLLDLN
;
A
#
# COMPACT_ATOMS: atom_id res chain seq x y z
N MET A 1 -19.06 26.67 47.47
CA MET A 1 -17.89 26.89 46.61
C MET A 1 -17.90 25.84 45.51
N ALA A 2 -18.42 26.17 44.32
CA ALA A 2 -18.42 25.27 43.17
C ALA A 2 -17.11 25.50 42.40
N GLY A 3 -16.22 24.52 42.43
CA GLY A 3 -14.99 24.55 41.64
C GLY A 3 -15.33 24.41 40.16
N LEU A 4 -15.13 25.48 39.40
CA LEU A 4 -15.06 25.47 37.94
C LEU A 4 -13.97 24.49 37.52
N ARG A 5 -14.34 23.24 37.23
CA ARG A 5 -13.52 22.33 36.43
C ARG A 5 -13.54 22.88 35.01
N THR A 6 -12.66 23.81 34.71
CA THR A 6 -12.39 24.23 33.33
C THR A 6 -11.86 23.03 32.58
N THR A 7 -12.66 22.48 31.67
CA THR A 7 -12.19 21.51 30.68
C THR A 7 -11.00 22.15 29.97
N PRO A 8 -9.81 21.53 29.95
CA PRO A 8 -8.65 22.10 29.26
C PRO A 8 -9.05 22.32 27.79
N ALA A 9 -8.85 23.55 27.30
CA ALA A 9 -9.17 23.88 25.93
C ALA A 9 -8.32 23.00 24.99
N LEU A 10 -8.90 22.54 23.88
CA LEU A 10 -8.16 21.82 22.83
C LEU A 10 -6.89 22.58 22.39
N ASP A 11 -6.93 23.91 22.46
CA ASP A 11 -5.79 24.78 22.16
C ASP A 11 -4.61 24.68 23.14
N THR A 12 -4.75 24.02 24.31
CA THR A 12 -3.64 23.78 25.25
C THR A 12 -3.11 22.34 25.22
N VAL A 13 -3.75 21.44 24.47
CA VAL A 13 -3.38 20.02 24.36
C VAL A 13 -2.10 19.86 23.50
N PRO A 14 -1.09 19.04 23.87
CA PRO A 14 0.09 18.81 23.04
C PRO A 14 -0.23 18.34 21.61
N THR A 15 0.60 18.69 20.63
CA THR A 15 0.34 18.43 19.22
C THR A 15 0.24 16.93 18.92
N GLU A 16 1.01 16.11 19.62
CA GLU A 16 1.00 14.65 19.52
C GLU A 16 -0.37 14.07 19.91
N ILE A 17 -0.97 14.61 20.97
CA ILE A 17 -2.29 14.22 21.43
C ILE A 17 -3.37 14.74 20.48
N LEU A 18 -3.20 15.93 19.91
CA LEU A 18 -4.08 16.41 18.84
C LEU A 18 -4.02 15.50 17.61
N PHE A 19 -2.84 15.02 17.20
CA PHE A 19 -2.73 14.05 16.11
C PHE A 19 -3.41 12.73 16.43
N LEU A 20 -3.31 12.26 17.68
CA LEU A 20 -4.02 11.07 18.15
C LEU A 20 -5.54 11.27 18.10
N ILE A 21 -6.05 12.39 18.63
CA ILE A 21 -7.49 12.72 18.57
C ILE A 21 -7.94 12.79 17.10
N GLY A 22 -7.20 13.52 16.28
CA GLY A 22 -7.50 13.65 14.86
C GLY A 22 -7.44 12.32 14.12
N SER A 23 -6.66 11.33 14.58
CA SER A 23 -6.63 9.97 14.02
C SER A 23 -8.04 9.38 13.95
N HIS A 24 -8.88 9.65 14.94
CA HIS A 24 -10.24 9.16 15.01
C HIS A 24 -11.30 10.02 14.30
N LEU A 25 -10.92 11.13 13.66
CA LEU A 25 -11.86 12.00 12.96
C LEU A 25 -12.03 11.59 11.50
N HIS A 26 -13.26 11.62 11.02
CA HIS A 26 -13.60 11.52 9.60
C HIS A 26 -13.23 12.82 8.84
N ASP A 27 -13.10 12.74 7.51
CA ASP A 27 -12.60 13.86 6.70
C ASP A 27 -13.50 15.12 6.76
N ASP A 28 -14.81 14.94 6.93
CA ASP A 28 -15.79 16.00 7.14
C ASP A 28 -15.64 16.66 8.52
N GLU A 29 -15.35 15.87 9.55
CA GLU A 29 -15.04 16.36 10.90
C GLU A 29 -13.71 17.11 10.94
N VAL A 30 -12.69 16.60 10.23
CA VAL A 30 -11.39 17.28 10.02
C VAL A 30 -11.61 18.62 9.32
N GLY A 31 -12.56 18.71 8.39
CA GLY A 31 -12.93 19.98 7.78
C GLY A 31 -13.45 20.99 8.80
N SER A 32 -14.39 20.57 9.62
CA SER A 32 -15.02 21.42 10.64
C SER A 32 -14.02 21.89 11.70
N ILE A 33 -13.13 21.02 12.19
CA ILE A 33 -12.17 21.37 13.24
C ILE A 33 -11.12 22.40 12.76
N THR A 34 -10.79 22.41 11.47
CA THR A 34 -9.86 23.41 10.91
C THR A 34 -10.45 24.83 10.84
N GLN A 35 -11.75 24.98 11.06
CA GLN A 35 -12.43 26.28 11.12
C GLN A 35 -12.44 26.86 12.54
N VAL A 36 -12.25 26.02 13.57
CA VAL A 36 -12.40 26.41 14.99
C VAL A 36 -11.27 27.31 15.48
N SER A 37 -10.00 26.99 15.18
CA SER A 37 -8.85 27.80 15.61
C SER A 37 -7.69 27.76 14.62
N ARG A 38 -6.81 28.76 14.65
CA ARG A 38 -5.59 28.80 13.82
C ARG A 38 -4.65 27.64 14.14
N ARG A 39 -4.58 27.23 15.41
CA ARG A 39 -3.74 26.12 15.86
C ARG A 39 -4.26 24.79 15.31
N LEU A 40 -5.56 24.51 15.49
CA LEU A 40 -6.18 23.28 14.98
C LEU A 40 -6.13 23.23 13.45
N ARG A 41 -6.30 24.38 12.77
CA ARG A 41 -6.05 24.49 11.33
C ARG A 41 -4.62 24.07 10.97
N HIS A 42 -3.62 24.60 11.64
CA HIS A 42 -2.22 24.25 11.35
C HIS A 42 -1.93 22.76 11.57
N VAL A 43 -2.57 22.14 12.56
CA VAL A 43 -2.38 20.71 12.88
C VAL A 43 -3.13 19.79 11.91
N PHE A 44 -4.39 20.09 11.59
CA PHE A 44 -5.28 19.16 10.88
C PHE A 44 -5.42 19.41 9.38
N LEU A 45 -5.19 20.64 8.91
CA LEU A 45 -5.26 20.95 7.49
C LEU A 45 -4.26 20.14 6.64
N PRO A 46 -3.00 19.90 7.08
CA PRO A 46 -2.07 19.06 6.35
C PRO A 46 -2.60 17.63 6.15
N ARG A 47 -3.31 17.10 7.15
CA ARG A 47 -3.88 15.75 7.08
C ARG A 47 -4.96 15.67 6.00
N ARG A 48 -5.85 16.67 5.93
CA ARG A 48 -6.95 16.70 4.96
C ARG A 48 -6.47 16.65 3.51
N TYR A 49 -5.36 17.33 3.23
CA TYR A 49 -4.80 17.44 1.87
C TYR A 49 -3.62 16.51 1.62
N ALA A 50 -3.26 15.65 2.57
CA ALA A 50 -2.13 14.72 2.43
C ALA A 50 -2.36 13.68 1.33
N LYS A 51 -3.62 13.29 1.10
CA LYS A 51 -4.04 12.34 0.06
C LYS A 51 -5.13 12.97 -0.78
N ILE A 52 -5.00 12.91 -2.10
CA ILE A 52 -6.01 13.43 -3.04
C ILE A 52 -6.39 12.35 -4.04
N ILE A 53 -7.68 12.27 -4.35
CA ILE A 53 -8.21 11.30 -5.31
C ILE A 53 -8.81 12.08 -6.48
N PHE A 54 -8.32 11.80 -7.69
CA PHE A 54 -8.94 12.21 -8.94
C PHE A 54 -9.67 11.02 -9.54
N SER A 55 -10.99 11.14 -9.70
CA SER A 55 -11.85 10.07 -10.20
C SER A 55 -12.62 10.52 -11.44
N GLY A 56 -12.72 9.65 -12.45
CA GLY A 56 -13.50 9.90 -13.66
C GLY A 56 -12.83 9.36 -14.92
N THR A 57 -13.19 9.88 -16.08
CA THR A 57 -12.47 9.59 -17.33
C THR A 57 -11.11 10.29 -17.35
N VAL A 58 -10.22 9.90 -18.27
CA VAL A 58 -8.93 10.59 -18.46
C VAL A 58 -9.12 12.07 -18.78
N GLU A 59 -10.16 12.41 -19.56
CA GLU A 59 -10.49 13.78 -19.93
C GLU A 59 -10.95 14.59 -18.72
N GLN A 60 -11.86 14.05 -17.90
CA GLN A 60 -12.34 14.70 -16.68
C GLN A 60 -11.20 14.93 -15.69
N VAL A 61 -10.36 13.91 -15.46
CA VAL A 61 -9.19 14.06 -14.59
C VAL A 61 -8.24 15.11 -15.15
N ALA A 62 -7.99 15.12 -16.46
CA ALA A 62 -7.14 16.14 -17.09
C ALA A 62 -7.73 17.55 -16.95
N GLU A 63 -9.05 17.71 -17.03
CA GLU A 63 -9.72 18.98 -16.79
C GLU A 63 -9.54 19.45 -15.35
N TYR A 64 -9.76 18.57 -14.36
CA TYR A 64 -9.49 18.91 -12.96
C TYR A 64 -8.05 19.36 -12.73
N LEU A 65 -7.09 18.66 -13.33
CA LEU A 65 -5.68 19.02 -13.23
C LEU A 65 -5.37 20.36 -13.90
N ARG A 66 -5.96 20.65 -15.07
CA ARG A 66 -5.81 21.96 -15.73
C ARG A 66 -6.39 23.08 -14.89
N LEU A 67 -7.55 22.88 -14.28
CA LEU A 67 -8.18 23.88 -13.42
C LEU A 67 -7.33 24.16 -12.18
N LEU A 68 -6.74 23.12 -11.57
CA LEU A 68 -5.86 23.26 -10.42
C LEU A 68 -4.58 24.05 -10.74
N PHE A 69 -4.03 23.90 -11.94
CA PHE A 69 -2.79 24.58 -12.36
C PHE A 69 -3.03 25.74 -13.34
N SER A 70 -4.27 26.23 -13.48
CA SER A 70 -4.58 27.36 -14.34
C SER A 70 -4.15 28.67 -13.68
N MET A 71 -3.51 29.56 -14.45
CA MET A 71 -3.17 30.91 -13.99
C MET A 71 -4.39 31.84 -13.88
N ASP A 72 -5.50 31.50 -14.53
CA ASP A 72 -6.72 32.33 -14.60
C ASP A 72 -7.75 31.97 -13.51
N CYS A 73 -7.34 31.28 -12.45
CA CYS A 73 -8.26 30.83 -11.42
C CYS A 73 -8.55 31.93 -10.39
N ASP A 74 -9.75 31.89 -9.80
CA ASP A 74 -10.13 32.88 -8.78
C ASP A 74 -9.29 32.71 -7.49
N VAL A 75 -9.42 33.67 -6.56
CA VAL A 75 -8.66 33.68 -5.30
C VAL A 75 -8.88 32.41 -4.46
N VAL A 76 -10.07 31.81 -4.54
CA VAL A 76 -10.42 30.60 -3.78
C VAL A 76 -9.72 29.39 -4.39
N SER A 77 -9.73 29.27 -5.72
CA SER A 77 -9.00 28.25 -6.46
C SER A 77 -7.48 28.36 -6.24
N MET A 78 -6.90 29.57 -6.29
CA MET A 78 -5.48 29.77 -5.98
C MET A 78 -5.14 29.31 -4.55
N SER A 79 -6.00 29.61 -3.58
CA SER A 79 -5.80 29.15 -2.21
C SER A 79 -5.85 27.63 -2.11
N LEU A 80 -6.77 26.97 -2.83
CA LEU A 80 -6.88 25.52 -2.85
C LEU A 80 -5.66 24.87 -3.52
N SER A 81 -5.24 25.36 -4.68
CA SER A 81 -4.05 24.86 -5.39
C SER A 81 -2.81 24.96 -4.51
N ARG A 82 -2.63 26.08 -3.80
CA ARG A 82 -1.53 26.23 -2.85
C ARG A 82 -1.61 25.22 -1.70
N LEU A 83 -2.80 24.92 -1.18
CA LEU A 83 -2.96 23.90 -0.13
C LEU A 83 -2.57 22.50 -0.65
N ILE A 84 -2.99 22.17 -1.87
CA ILE A 84 -2.67 20.90 -2.53
C ILE A 84 -1.16 20.79 -2.74
N GLU A 85 -0.54 21.79 -3.37
CA GLU A 85 0.91 21.81 -3.58
C GLU A 85 1.71 21.73 -2.27
N THR A 86 1.23 22.37 -1.20
CA THR A 86 1.95 22.44 0.08
C THR A 86 1.88 21.13 0.88
N PHE A 87 0.73 20.44 0.84
CA PHE A 87 0.42 19.35 1.78
C PHE A 87 0.27 17.98 1.15
N THR A 88 0.04 17.88 -0.16
CA THR A 88 -0.17 16.59 -0.81
C THR A 88 1.11 15.76 -0.85
N ARG A 89 0.98 14.52 -0.36
CA ARG A 89 2.03 13.50 -0.37
C ARG A 89 1.66 12.30 -1.23
N PHE A 90 0.36 12.03 -1.38
CA PHE A 90 -0.12 10.92 -2.20
C PHE A 90 -1.26 11.36 -3.10
N VAL A 91 -1.21 10.89 -4.34
CA VAL A 91 -2.30 11.06 -5.30
C VAL A 91 -2.84 9.71 -5.74
N THR A 92 -4.14 9.62 -5.92
CA THR A 92 -4.79 8.47 -6.56
C THR A 92 -5.46 8.92 -7.84
N PHE A 93 -5.16 8.23 -8.95
CA PHE A 93 -5.87 8.35 -10.20
C PHE A 93 -6.80 7.14 -10.37
N ARG A 94 -8.11 7.36 -10.25
CA ARG A 94 -9.16 6.37 -10.51
C ARG A 94 -9.81 6.67 -11.84
N ILE A 95 -9.43 5.90 -12.85
CA ILE A 95 -9.88 6.06 -14.23
C ILE A 95 -10.86 4.95 -14.57
N ASP A 96 -12.12 5.34 -14.74
CA ASP A 96 -13.20 4.38 -14.98
C ASP A 96 -13.97 4.72 -16.25
N TYR A 97 -14.09 3.75 -17.15
CA TYR A 97 -14.96 3.83 -18.32
C TYR A 97 -15.99 2.70 -18.26
N TRP A 98 -17.27 3.08 -18.21
CA TRP A 98 -18.38 2.14 -18.27
C TRP A 98 -19.11 2.36 -19.60
N ARG A 99 -19.00 1.41 -20.53
CA ARG A 99 -19.72 1.48 -21.83
C ARG A 99 -20.33 0.13 -22.18
N HIS A 100 -21.55 0.19 -22.71
CA HIS A 100 -22.28 -0.97 -23.21
C HIS A 100 -21.90 -1.33 -24.66
N ASP A 101 -21.38 -0.39 -25.45
CA ASP A 101 -20.89 -0.63 -26.82
C ASP A 101 -19.36 -0.53 -26.89
N CYS A 102 -18.73 -1.67 -27.21
CA CYS A 102 -17.29 -1.87 -27.25
C CYS A 102 -16.71 -1.81 -28.68
N ARG A 103 -17.49 -1.41 -29.69
CA ARG A 103 -17.07 -1.45 -31.10
C ARG A 103 -16.04 -0.38 -31.48
N VAL A 104 -16.14 0.82 -30.87
CA VAL A 104 -15.24 1.95 -31.15
C VAL A 104 -14.27 2.13 -29.98
N PRO A 105 -12.95 2.05 -30.21
CA PRO A 105 -11.97 2.27 -29.16
C PRO A 105 -12.03 3.69 -28.60
N LEU A 106 -11.83 3.82 -27.30
CA LEU A 106 -11.63 5.08 -26.62
C LEU A 106 -10.43 5.83 -27.22
N GLN A 107 -10.61 7.13 -27.40
CA GLN A 107 -9.54 8.02 -27.84
C GLN A 107 -8.95 8.71 -26.62
N PHE A 108 -7.63 8.71 -26.53
CA PHE A 108 -6.89 9.36 -25.46
C PHE A 108 -5.99 10.41 -26.08
N LEU A 109 -6.23 11.69 -25.76
CA LEU A 109 -5.36 12.75 -26.23
C LEU A 109 -4.07 12.75 -25.44
N ARG A 110 -2.96 13.02 -26.12
CA ARG A 110 -1.64 13.19 -25.48
C ARG A 110 -1.70 14.29 -24.41
N SER A 111 -2.43 15.37 -24.68
CA SER A 111 -2.61 16.51 -23.79
C SER A 111 -3.28 16.16 -22.47
N ASP A 112 -4.14 15.13 -22.47
CA ASP A 112 -4.89 14.72 -21.29
C ASP A 112 -4.02 13.82 -20.41
N VAL A 113 -3.42 12.80 -21.01
CA VAL A 113 -2.53 11.87 -20.29
C VAL A 113 -1.26 12.56 -19.78
N LYS A 114 -0.80 13.63 -20.46
CA LYS A 114 0.35 14.43 -20.01
C LYS A 114 0.08 15.13 -18.66
N GLN A 115 -1.19 15.37 -18.30
CA GLN A 115 -1.51 16.02 -17.03
C GLN A 115 -1.06 15.20 -15.81
N PHE A 116 -1.02 13.87 -15.91
CA PHE A 116 -0.47 13.04 -14.84
C PHE A 116 0.99 13.40 -14.55
N ALA A 117 1.82 13.47 -15.60
CA ALA A 117 3.23 13.85 -15.48
C ALA A 117 3.39 15.24 -14.87
N ILE A 118 2.55 16.20 -15.28
CA ILE A 118 2.59 17.57 -14.78
C ILE A 118 2.33 17.57 -13.27
N LEU A 119 1.25 16.94 -12.79
CA LEU A 119 0.97 16.89 -11.35
C LEU A 119 2.11 16.19 -10.58
N LEU A 120 2.60 15.05 -11.08
CA LEU A 120 3.69 14.32 -10.40
C LEU A 120 4.97 15.16 -10.28
N HIS A 121 5.21 16.06 -11.22
CA HIS A 121 6.34 16.99 -11.21
C HIS A 121 6.06 18.29 -10.46
N SER A 122 4.81 18.75 -10.38
CA SER A 122 4.47 20.05 -9.76
C SER A 122 4.47 20.03 -8.23
N ILE A 123 4.46 18.85 -7.60
CA ILE A 123 4.37 18.71 -6.14
C ILE A 123 5.67 18.12 -5.58
N ASP A 124 6.54 18.99 -5.05
CA ASP A 124 7.87 18.61 -4.53
C ASP A 124 7.83 17.60 -3.37
N ARG A 125 6.73 17.58 -2.62
CA ARG A 125 6.55 16.70 -1.46
C ARG A 125 5.83 15.40 -1.78
N LEU A 126 5.54 15.15 -3.06
CA LEU A 126 4.82 13.97 -3.48
C LEU A 126 5.69 12.73 -3.26
N CYS A 127 5.22 11.85 -2.39
CA CYS A 127 5.88 10.61 -2.04
C CYS A 127 5.38 9.43 -2.88
N GLY A 128 4.16 9.48 -3.40
CA GLY A 128 3.63 8.37 -4.19
C GLY A 128 2.37 8.64 -5.00
N ALA A 129 2.10 7.72 -5.92
CA ALA A 129 0.92 7.72 -6.75
C ALA A 129 0.27 6.32 -6.81
N SER A 130 -1.06 6.31 -6.76
CA SER A 130 -1.89 5.11 -6.89
C SER A 130 -2.67 5.15 -8.19
N PHE A 131 -2.78 4.02 -8.88
CA PHE A 131 -3.56 3.87 -10.10
C PHE A 131 -4.64 2.80 -9.95
N SER A 132 -5.86 3.16 -10.32
CA SER A 132 -7.02 2.30 -10.50
C SER A 132 -7.49 2.55 -11.93
N LEU A 133 -7.41 1.55 -12.81
CA LEU A 133 -7.70 1.73 -14.24
C LEU A 133 -8.66 0.66 -14.74
N ILE A 134 -9.89 1.05 -15.04
CA ILE A 134 -10.91 0.20 -15.63
C ILE A 134 -11.11 0.62 -17.09
N LEU A 135 -10.45 -0.11 -18.00
CA LEU A 135 -10.54 0.07 -19.45
C LEU A 135 -11.33 -1.11 -20.07
N PRO A 136 -12.47 -0.86 -20.75
CA PRO A 136 -13.40 -1.92 -21.17
C PRO A 136 -12.81 -2.97 -22.11
N THR A 137 -11.91 -2.57 -23.00
CA THR A 137 -11.39 -3.49 -24.04
C THR A 137 -9.87 -3.48 -24.15
N HIS A 138 -9.33 -4.55 -24.73
CA HIS A 138 -7.92 -4.62 -25.11
C HIS A 138 -7.51 -3.50 -26.08
N ARG A 139 -8.42 -3.03 -26.95
CA ARG A 139 -8.14 -1.90 -27.86
C ARG A 139 -7.97 -0.58 -27.10
N ASP A 140 -8.78 -0.37 -26.06
CA ASP A 140 -8.69 0.82 -25.19
C ASP A 140 -7.38 0.82 -24.40
N ILE A 141 -7.01 -0.35 -23.88
CA ILE A 141 -5.72 -0.57 -23.22
C ILE A 141 -4.55 -0.17 -24.14
N LEU A 142 -4.57 -0.63 -25.40
CA LEU A 142 -3.54 -0.27 -26.37
C LEU A 142 -3.55 1.22 -26.71
N ALA A 143 -4.73 1.84 -26.84
CA ALA A 143 -4.90 3.25 -27.14
C ALA A 143 -4.35 4.14 -26.00
N PHE A 144 -4.72 3.83 -24.75
CA PHE A 144 -4.19 4.51 -23.56
C PHE A 144 -2.67 4.38 -23.50
N ASN A 145 -2.14 3.17 -23.64
CA ASN A 145 -0.70 2.92 -23.61
C ASN A 145 0.05 3.62 -24.75
N LYS A 146 -0.59 3.83 -25.91
CA LYS A 146 -0.03 4.60 -27.03
C LYS A 146 0.01 6.09 -26.71
N ALA A 147 -1.03 6.63 -26.08
CA ALA A 147 -1.05 8.03 -25.64
C ALA A 147 -0.01 8.28 -24.53
N LEU A 148 0.03 7.41 -23.52
CA LEU A 148 0.96 7.48 -22.38
C LEU A 148 2.42 7.48 -22.84
N ARG A 149 2.79 6.62 -23.80
CA ARG A 149 4.16 6.56 -24.36
C ARG A 149 4.63 7.88 -24.97
N LYS A 150 3.72 8.75 -25.40
CA LYS A 150 4.05 10.07 -25.99
C LYS A 150 4.28 11.17 -24.94
N THR A 151 4.07 10.91 -23.65
CA THR A 151 4.11 11.94 -22.59
C THR A 151 5.51 12.25 -22.05
N GLY A 152 6.54 11.50 -22.45
CA GLY A 152 7.90 11.61 -21.89
C GLY A 152 8.10 10.68 -20.69
N SER A 153 9.22 10.84 -20.00
CA SER A 153 9.48 10.20 -18.70
C SER A 153 8.93 11.06 -17.57
N TRP A 154 8.58 10.42 -16.46
CA TRP A 154 8.17 11.04 -15.22
C TRP A 154 9.38 11.06 -14.29
N SER A 155 9.90 12.25 -14.04
CA SER A 155 10.82 12.52 -12.95
C SER A 155 10.01 12.91 -11.72
N THR A 156 10.53 12.60 -10.55
CA THR A 156 9.98 13.02 -9.26
C THR A 156 10.88 14.11 -8.72
N ASN A 157 10.30 15.17 -8.16
CA ASN A 157 11.10 16.25 -7.59
C ASN A 157 11.68 15.78 -6.25
N GLY A 158 12.99 15.51 -6.24
CA GLY A 158 13.74 15.20 -5.03
C GLY A 158 14.45 13.86 -5.04
N ASN A 159 15.24 13.64 -3.99
CA ASN A 159 16.00 12.41 -3.76
C ASN A 159 15.19 11.35 -3.01
N THR A 160 13.92 11.64 -2.67
CA THR A 160 13.06 10.72 -1.93
C THR A 160 12.55 9.63 -2.87
N PRO A 161 12.71 8.35 -2.51
CA PRO A 161 12.21 7.25 -3.32
C PRO A 161 10.69 7.36 -3.52
N PHE A 162 10.20 7.14 -4.73
CA PHE A 162 8.78 7.30 -5.05
C PHE A 162 8.00 5.99 -4.92
N CYS A 163 6.79 6.09 -4.40
CA CYS A 163 5.85 4.99 -4.21
C CYS A 163 4.90 4.88 -5.42
N LEU A 164 4.78 3.68 -5.98
CA LEU A 164 3.79 3.37 -7.01
C LEU A 164 2.89 2.22 -6.57
N THR A 165 1.58 2.48 -6.52
CA THR A 165 0.59 1.49 -6.09
C THR A 165 -0.45 1.24 -7.17
N PHE A 166 -0.89 -0.01 -7.31
CA PHE A 166 -2.02 -0.39 -8.13
C PHE A 166 -3.12 -0.92 -7.22
N LEU A 167 -4.32 -0.35 -7.36
CA LEU A 167 -5.45 -0.61 -6.44
C LEU A 167 -6.35 -1.75 -6.88
N ASP A 168 -6.32 -2.12 -8.16
CA ASP A 168 -7.17 -3.18 -8.72
C ASP A 168 -6.34 -4.05 -9.67
N GLU A 169 -6.90 -5.18 -10.11
CA GLU A 169 -6.31 -5.96 -11.20
C GLU A 169 -6.18 -5.10 -12.47
N LEU A 170 -5.00 -5.17 -13.11
CA LEU A 170 -4.66 -4.32 -14.25
C LEU A 170 -4.13 -5.14 -15.42
N ALA A 171 -4.44 -4.81 -16.68
CA ALA A 171 -3.77 -5.47 -17.79
C ALA A 171 -2.23 -5.28 -17.71
N GLY A 172 -1.46 -6.36 -17.85
CA GLY A 172 0.02 -6.31 -17.74
C GLY A 172 0.70 -5.30 -18.68
N SER A 173 0.08 -4.97 -19.81
CA SER A 173 0.55 -3.94 -20.72
C SER A 173 0.37 -2.52 -20.15
N ASN A 174 -0.71 -2.23 -19.42
CA ASN A 174 -0.87 -0.97 -18.68
C ASN A 174 0.15 -0.84 -17.55
N PHE A 175 0.31 -1.91 -16.74
CA PHE A 175 1.32 -1.95 -15.67
C PHE A 175 2.70 -1.58 -16.23
N ASN A 176 3.13 -2.28 -17.29
CA ASN A 176 4.41 -2.01 -17.95
C ASN A 176 4.50 -0.58 -18.51
N ALA A 177 3.43 -0.08 -19.11
CA ALA A 177 3.43 1.26 -19.69
C ALA A 177 3.61 2.36 -18.63
N ILE A 178 2.97 2.21 -17.46
CA ILE A 178 3.08 3.12 -16.32
C ILE A 178 4.45 3.03 -15.67
N VAL A 179 4.91 1.83 -15.31
CA VAL A 179 6.24 1.64 -14.68
C VAL A 179 7.35 2.24 -15.57
N ARG A 180 7.27 2.04 -16.89
CA ARG A 180 8.23 2.61 -17.85
C ARG A 180 8.10 4.12 -18.08
N ARG A 181 7.17 4.81 -17.42
CA ARG A 181 7.19 6.27 -17.41
C ARG A 181 8.19 6.79 -16.40
N PHE A 182 8.37 6.14 -15.26
CA PHE A 182 9.34 6.57 -14.27
C PHE A 182 10.78 6.43 -14.77
N GLU A 183 11.61 7.43 -14.48
CA GLU A 183 13.05 7.33 -14.72
C GLU A 183 13.67 6.19 -13.88
N PRO A 184 14.70 5.48 -14.38
CA PRO A 184 15.38 4.47 -13.60
C PRO A 184 15.93 5.04 -12.28
N GLY A 185 15.70 4.35 -11.17
CA GLY A 185 16.16 4.78 -9.85
C GLY A 185 15.19 5.69 -9.08
N THR A 186 14.12 6.21 -9.69
CA THR A 186 13.16 7.06 -8.97
C THR A 186 12.15 6.27 -8.16
N LEU A 187 11.74 5.08 -8.63
CA LEU A 187 10.85 4.19 -7.88
C LEU A 187 11.57 3.53 -6.72
N GLY A 188 11.18 3.89 -5.50
CA GLY A 188 11.65 3.24 -4.27
C GLY A 188 10.78 2.08 -3.81
N ALA A 189 9.49 2.15 -4.14
CA ALA A 189 8.51 1.24 -3.59
C ALA A 189 7.40 0.96 -4.62
N VAL A 190 7.05 -0.32 -4.79
CA VAL A 190 6.01 -0.75 -5.73
C VAL A 190 5.09 -1.76 -5.06
N GLN A 191 3.78 -1.51 -5.12
CA GLN A 191 2.76 -2.52 -4.88
C GLN A 191 2.26 -3.04 -6.22
N LEU A 192 2.38 -4.35 -6.45
CA LEU A 192 1.87 -4.99 -7.65
C LEU A 192 0.33 -4.96 -7.68
N PRO A 193 -0.30 -4.99 -8.87
CA PRO A 193 -1.74 -5.11 -9.00
C PRO A 193 -2.30 -6.35 -8.29
N GLU A 194 -3.58 -6.28 -7.92
CA GLU A 194 -4.31 -7.38 -7.29
C GLU A 194 -4.41 -8.61 -8.21
N GLY A 195 -4.55 -9.79 -7.58
CA GLY A 195 -4.59 -11.09 -8.23
C GLY A 195 -3.20 -11.49 -8.74
N PHE A 196 -2.53 -12.43 -8.05
CA PHE A 196 -1.14 -12.78 -8.32
C PHE A 196 -0.89 -13.19 -9.78
N ASN A 197 -0.48 -12.23 -10.60
CA ASN A 197 -0.06 -12.45 -11.96
C ASN A 197 1.46 -12.35 -12.01
N ARG A 198 2.14 -13.50 -12.12
CA ARG A 198 3.60 -13.57 -12.25
C ARG A 198 4.16 -12.67 -13.37
N ARG A 199 3.33 -12.28 -14.35
CA ARG A 199 3.71 -11.31 -15.38
C ARG A 199 4.12 -9.95 -14.81
N TYR A 200 3.44 -9.40 -13.79
CA TYR A 200 3.83 -8.10 -13.21
C TYR A 200 5.21 -8.18 -12.57
N TYR A 201 5.46 -9.23 -11.79
CA TYR A 201 6.76 -9.51 -11.18
C TYR A 201 7.86 -9.63 -12.25
N VAL A 202 7.62 -10.39 -13.33
CA VAL A 202 8.57 -10.55 -14.43
C VAL A 202 8.80 -9.25 -15.20
N ILE A 203 7.78 -8.40 -15.36
CA ILE A 203 7.93 -7.07 -15.97
C ILE A 203 8.81 -6.19 -15.10
N LEU A 204 8.55 -6.16 -13.79
CA LEU A 204 9.25 -5.29 -12.84
C LEU A 204 10.72 -5.70 -12.70
N LYS A 205 11.01 -6.99 -12.52
CA LYS A 205 12.40 -7.47 -12.36
C LYS A 205 13.27 -7.24 -13.60
N LYS A 206 12.68 -7.33 -14.79
CA LYS A 206 13.39 -7.07 -16.07
C LYS A 206 13.49 -5.58 -16.41
N SER A 207 12.80 -4.72 -15.66
CA SER A 207 12.76 -3.29 -15.91
C SER A 207 13.90 -2.59 -15.14
N PRO A 208 14.59 -1.61 -15.75
CA PRO A 208 15.58 -0.79 -15.06
C PRO A 208 15.01 -0.08 -13.83
N GLN A 209 13.72 0.25 -13.85
CA GLN A 209 13.02 0.89 -12.73
C GLN A 209 12.91 -0.01 -11.50
N GLY A 210 12.91 -1.34 -11.67
CA GLY A 210 12.83 -2.30 -10.56
C GLY A 210 14.16 -2.54 -9.83
N GLN A 211 15.30 -2.16 -10.41
CA GLN A 211 16.62 -2.53 -9.89
C GLN A 211 17.02 -1.81 -8.58
N ALA A 212 16.52 -0.59 -8.38
CA ALA A 212 16.79 0.22 -7.19
C ALA A 212 15.70 0.10 -6.11
N LEU A 213 14.75 -0.83 -6.29
CA LEU A 213 13.58 -0.94 -5.45
C LEU A 213 13.96 -1.34 -4.01
N LYS A 214 13.47 -0.57 -3.04
CA LYS A 214 13.64 -0.83 -1.60
C LYS A 214 12.42 -1.48 -0.98
N ALA A 215 11.24 -1.37 -1.60
CA ALA A 215 10.02 -1.96 -1.07
C ALA A 215 9.16 -2.62 -2.15
N LEU A 216 8.67 -3.81 -1.84
CA LEU A 216 7.83 -4.57 -2.76
C LEU A 216 6.64 -5.15 -2.01
N HIS A 217 5.46 -4.92 -2.56
CA HIS A 217 4.24 -5.57 -2.11
C HIS A 217 3.71 -6.44 -3.23
N ILE A 218 3.62 -7.75 -2.95
CA ILE A 218 3.15 -8.79 -3.85
C ILE A 218 1.84 -9.31 -3.29
N ASP A 219 0.75 -9.10 -4.03
CA ASP A 219 -0.48 -9.84 -3.80
C ASP A 219 -0.31 -11.27 -4.33
N ARG A 220 -0.43 -12.25 -3.44
CA ARG A 220 -0.31 -13.69 -3.65
C ARG A 220 -1.68 -14.39 -3.66
N THR A 221 -2.77 -13.63 -3.66
CA THR A 221 -4.13 -14.15 -3.85
C THR A 221 -4.18 -14.90 -5.17
N SER A 222 -4.46 -16.21 -5.11
CA SER A 222 -4.40 -17.10 -6.26
C SER A 222 -5.60 -18.02 -6.27
N ASN A 223 -6.29 -18.07 -7.41
CA ASN A 223 -7.40 -19.00 -7.63
C ASN A 223 -6.94 -20.47 -7.84
N ARG A 224 -5.64 -20.76 -7.74
CA ARG A 224 -5.05 -22.10 -7.99
C ARG A 224 -4.21 -22.63 -6.83
N GLN A 225 -4.51 -22.21 -5.60
CA GLN A 225 -3.78 -22.63 -4.41
C GLN A 225 -3.79 -24.16 -4.23
N GLY A 226 -4.95 -24.81 -4.36
CA GLY A 226 -5.07 -26.28 -4.21
C GLY A 226 -4.17 -27.11 -5.13
N VAL A 227 -3.91 -26.63 -6.36
CA VAL A 227 -3.00 -27.30 -7.31
C VAL A 227 -1.54 -27.25 -6.86
N ARG A 228 -1.16 -26.19 -6.13
CA ARG A 228 0.24 -26.00 -5.72
C ARG A 228 0.59 -26.68 -4.40
N ARG A 229 -0.38 -27.01 -3.54
CA ARG A 229 -0.13 -27.54 -2.18
C ARG A 229 0.84 -26.67 -1.36
N VAL A 230 0.90 -25.36 -1.61
CA VAL A 230 1.72 -24.39 -0.87
C VAL A 230 0.83 -23.32 -0.25
N ILE A 231 1.10 -22.96 1.01
CA ILE A 231 0.53 -21.79 1.67
C ILE A 231 1.27 -20.56 1.13
N PRO A 232 0.63 -19.70 0.31
CA PRO A 232 1.36 -18.71 -0.51
C PRO A 232 2.18 -17.70 0.28
N SER A 233 1.81 -17.42 1.52
CA SER A 233 2.48 -16.51 2.43
C SER A 233 3.66 -17.10 3.19
N LEU A 234 3.76 -18.44 3.23
CA LEU A 234 4.88 -19.20 3.81
C LEU A 234 5.73 -19.89 2.75
N ASP A 235 5.44 -19.64 1.48
CA ASP A 235 6.24 -20.09 0.35
C ASP A 235 7.64 -19.46 0.44
N HIS A 236 8.66 -20.27 0.67
CA HIS A 236 10.03 -19.79 0.77
C HIS A 236 10.74 -19.71 -0.60
N GLU A 237 10.18 -20.31 -1.66
CA GLU A 237 10.77 -20.27 -3.00
C GLU A 237 10.73 -18.84 -3.57
N ILE A 238 9.61 -18.14 -3.37
CA ILE A 238 9.48 -16.73 -3.80
C ILE A 238 10.48 -15.82 -3.10
N LEU A 239 10.90 -16.13 -1.86
CA LEU A 239 11.93 -15.36 -1.17
C LEU A 239 13.30 -15.53 -1.82
N GLY A 240 13.61 -16.73 -2.32
CA GLY A 240 14.81 -16.98 -3.13
C GLY A 240 14.83 -16.14 -4.41
N GLU A 241 13.69 -16.11 -5.13
CA GLU A 241 13.55 -15.26 -6.32
C GLU A 241 13.69 -13.76 -5.98
N VAL A 242 13.00 -13.28 -4.94
CA VAL A 242 13.03 -11.87 -4.53
C VAL A 242 14.44 -11.44 -4.15
N ARG A 243 15.19 -12.29 -3.45
CA ARG A 243 16.60 -12.03 -3.10
C ARG A 243 17.46 -11.76 -4.32
N GLU A 244 17.28 -12.55 -5.38
CA GLU A 244 18.08 -12.48 -6.60
C GLU A 244 17.63 -11.34 -7.52
N ASP A 245 16.31 -11.16 -7.63
CA ASP A 245 15.71 -10.19 -8.54
C ASP A 245 15.71 -8.74 -7.97
N PHE A 246 15.71 -8.56 -6.64
CA PHE A 246 15.63 -7.27 -5.96
C PHE A 246 16.65 -7.16 -4.81
N PRO A 247 17.95 -7.07 -5.09
CA PRO A 247 19.00 -7.12 -4.06
C PRO A 247 19.03 -5.91 -3.11
N GLN A 248 18.36 -4.81 -3.47
CA GLN A 248 18.29 -3.58 -2.65
C GLN A 248 17.08 -3.57 -1.69
N LEU A 249 16.29 -4.64 -1.66
CA LEU A 249 15.02 -4.65 -0.95
C LEU A 249 15.20 -4.60 0.58
N GLU A 250 14.52 -3.65 1.20
CA GLU A 250 14.49 -3.41 2.65
C GLU A 250 13.13 -3.77 3.27
N SER A 251 12.03 -3.75 2.50
CA SER A 251 10.72 -4.24 2.94
C SER A 251 10.04 -5.12 1.90
N LEU A 252 9.43 -6.20 2.39
CA LEU A 252 8.63 -7.11 1.57
C LEU A 252 7.28 -7.37 2.23
N VAL A 253 6.23 -7.37 1.40
CA VAL A 253 4.86 -7.70 1.80
C VAL A 253 4.37 -8.81 0.90
N LEU A 254 4.01 -9.95 1.50
CA LEU A 254 3.34 -11.05 0.83
C LEU A 254 1.89 -11.09 1.31
N HIS A 255 1.04 -10.37 0.61
CA HIS A 255 -0.37 -10.30 0.92
C HIS A 255 -1.11 -11.45 0.30
N GLU A 256 -2.15 -11.90 0.97
CA GLU A 256 -3.14 -12.82 0.45
C GLU A 256 -4.47 -12.26 0.95
N ASP A 257 -5.49 -12.22 0.11
CA ASP A 257 -6.86 -11.85 0.48
C ASP A 257 -7.63 -13.03 1.05
N THR A 258 -8.54 -12.71 1.96
CA THR A 258 -9.44 -13.71 2.53
C THR A 258 -10.32 -14.16 1.38
N PRO A 259 -10.57 -15.46 1.19
CA PRO A 259 -11.63 -15.89 0.28
C PRO A 259 -12.96 -15.33 0.80
N SER A 260 -13.34 -14.15 0.33
CA SER A 260 -14.53 -13.41 0.75
C SER A 260 -15.81 -14.03 0.17
N ASP A 261 -15.67 -14.90 -0.83
CA ASP A 261 -16.75 -15.68 -1.42
C ASP A 261 -16.58 -17.18 -1.15
N LEU A 262 -17.14 -17.65 -0.03
CA LEU A 262 -17.55 -19.06 0.12
C LEU A 262 -18.69 -19.46 -0.85
N ARG A 263 -19.15 -18.54 -1.71
CA ARG A 263 -20.17 -18.77 -2.76
C ARG A 263 -19.58 -19.33 -4.05
N MET A 264 -18.30 -19.08 -4.31
CA MET A 264 -17.54 -19.89 -5.26
C MET A 264 -17.17 -21.16 -4.52
N GLY A 265 -17.51 -22.33 -5.09
CA GLY A 265 -17.34 -23.65 -4.46
C GLY A 265 -15.97 -23.85 -3.80
N PRO A 266 -15.84 -24.85 -2.91
CA PRO A 266 -14.81 -24.89 -1.88
C PRO A 266 -13.44 -24.58 -2.48
N VAL A 267 -12.91 -23.39 -2.17
CA VAL A 267 -11.47 -23.17 -2.30
C VAL A 267 -10.87 -24.22 -1.39
N GLU A 268 -10.24 -25.25 -1.97
CA GLU A 268 -9.46 -26.23 -1.23
C GLU A 268 -8.29 -25.50 -0.58
N LEU A 269 -8.58 -24.86 0.55
CA LEU A 269 -7.58 -24.25 1.42
C LEU A 269 -6.67 -25.38 1.86
N ILE A 270 -5.37 -25.18 1.68
CA ILE A 270 -4.36 -26.11 2.18
C ILE A 270 -4.20 -25.83 3.66
N TRP A 271 -4.29 -26.89 4.46
CA TRP A 271 -4.12 -26.88 5.90
C TRP A 271 -2.77 -27.49 6.25
N PHE A 272 -2.28 -27.20 7.45
CA PHE A 272 -1.20 -27.98 8.02
C PHE A 272 -1.74 -29.32 8.51
N GLU A 273 -1.08 -30.40 8.11
CA GLU A 273 -1.44 -31.76 8.52
C GLU A 273 -1.19 -31.98 10.02
N ASP A 274 -0.08 -31.44 10.52
CA ASP A 274 0.29 -31.49 11.93
C ASP A 274 1.15 -30.28 12.35
N GLN A 275 1.48 -30.23 13.65
CA GLN A 275 2.29 -29.18 14.25
C GLN A 275 3.76 -29.20 13.78
N LEU A 276 4.29 -30.36 13.41
CA LEU A 276 5.66 -30.50 12.92
C LEU A 276 5.81 -29.86 11.53
N ALA A 277 4.87 -30.12 10.62
CA ALA A 277 4.82 -29.52 9.29
C ALA A 277 4.72 -28.00 9.37
N PHE A 278 3.94 -27.49 10.32
CA PHE A 278 3.86 -26.05 10.61
C PHE A 278 5.23 -25.47 11.04
N TYR A 279 5.89 -26.07 12.04
CA TYR A 279 7.19 -25.60 12.50
C TYR A 279 8.26 -25.68 11.41
N GLN A 280 8.24 -26.72 10.57
CA GLN A 280 9.13 -26.84 9.43
C GLN A 280 8.93 -25.69 8.43
N ALA A 281 7.67 -25.33 8.13
CA ALA A 281 7.36 -24.20 7.25
C ALA A 281 7.84 -22.86 7.83
N VAL A 282 7.61 -22.61 9.13
CA VAL A 282 8.08 -21.39 9.81
C VAL A 282 9.61 -21.30 9.82
N ASN A 283 10.30 -22.41 10.11
CA ASN A 283 11.77 -22.46 10.12
C ASN A 283 12.35 -22.29 8.71
N ALA A 284 11.73 -22.88 7.69
CA ALA A 284 12.13 -22.70 6.30
C ALA A 284 11.98 -21.23 5.86
N LEU A 285 10.87 -20.59 6.23
CA LEU A 285 10.64 -19.16 6.00
C LEU A 285 11.72 -18.31 6.69
N ALA A 286 11.96 -18.52 7.99
CA ALA A 286 12.96 -17.78 8.74
C ALA A 286 14.36 -17.93 8.13
N THR A 287 14.73 -19.17 7.75
CA THR A 287 15.99 -19.45 7.05
C THR A 287 16.09 -18.71 5.73
N ALA A 288 15.02 -18.64 4.95
CA ALA A 288 14.99 -17.93 3.68
C ALA A 288 15.08 -16.42 3.87
N LEU A 289 14.36 -15.85 4.84
CA LEU A 289 14.42 -14.43 5.20
C LEU A 289 15.83 -14.01 5.62
N ASN A 290 16.52 -14.84 6.41
CA ASN A 290 17.90 -14.57 6.85
C ASN A 290 18.91 -14.52 5.69
N ARG A 291 18.55 -15.04 4.51
CA ARG A 291 19.37 -14.96 3.29
C ARG A 291 19.14 -13.67 2.49
N ILE A 292 18.23 -12.79 2.91
CA ILE A 292 17.97 -11.50 2.26
C ILE A 292 18.64 -10.40 3.11
N PRO A 293 19.91 -10.03 2.83
CA PRO A 293 20.76 -9.33 3.79
C PRO A 293 20.27 -7.92 4.15
N ARG A 294 19.50 -7.29 3.26
CA ARG A 294 19.00 -5.92 3.47
C ARG A 294 17.56 -5.87 3.98
N LEU A 295 16.87 -7.01 4.06
CA LEU A 295 15.48 -7.03 4.48
C LEU A 295 15.39 -6.68 5.96
N ARG A 296 14.75 -5.55 6.26
CA ARG A 296 14.52 -5.06 7.62
C ARG A 296 13.06 -5.20 8.04
N ARG A 297 12.14 -5.22 7.09
CA ARG A 297 10.70 -5.29 7.35
C ARG A 297 10.05 -6.38 6.53
N PHE A 298 9.26 -7.22 7.19
CA PHE A 298 8.54 -8.29 6.50
C PHE A 298 7.08 -8.34 6.96
N ALA A 299 6.19 -8.50 6.00
CA ALA A 299 4.76 -8.62 6.22
C ALA A 299 4.23 -9.83 5.48
N PHE A 300 3.34 -10.59 6.11
CA PHE A 300 2.55 -11.57 5.37
C PHE A 300 1.18 -11.83 6.00
N THR A 301 0.28 -12.36 5.19
CA THR A 301 -1.04 -12.79 5.66
C THR A 301 -1.05 -14.30 5.92
N LEU A 302 -1.46 -14.71 7.11
CA LEU A 302 -1.71 -16.12 7.41
C LEU A 302 -3.08 -16.21 8.07
N TRP A 303 -4.05 -16.75 7.35
CA TRP A 303 -5.43 -16.84 7.83
C TRP A 303 -5.58 -17.73 9.06
N PHE A 304 -6.24 -17.24 10.11
CA PHE A 304 -6.47 -18.05 11.31
C PHE A 304 -7.34 -19.28 11.03
N GLU A 305 -8.21 -19.22 10.01
CA GLU A 305 -8.97 -20.37 9.55
C GLU A 305 -8.01 -21.55 9.37
N ARG A 306 -6.87 -21.33 8.67
CA ARG A 306 -5.85 -22.35 8.36
C ARG A 306 -5.21 -23.02 9.60
N LEU A 307 -5.44 -22.46 10.79
CA LEU A 307 -4.85 -22.88 12.05
C LEU A 307 -5.89 -23.44 13.03
N TYR A 308 -7.08 -22.81 13.13
CA TYR A 308 -8.03 -22.95 14.24
C TYR A 308 -8.66 -24.34 14.42
N ARG A 309 -8.62 -25.22 13.41
CA ARG A 309 -9.16 -26.59 13.53
C ARG A 309 -8.09 -27.68 13.66
N HIS A 310 -6.84 -27.37 13.29
CA HIS A 310 -5.76 -28.36 13.18
C HIS A 310 -4.60 -28.12 14.15
N LEU A 311 -4.40 -26.87 14.60
CA LEU A 311 -3.21 -26.48 15.37
C LEU A 311 -3.52 -25.77 16.70
N VAL A 312 -4.69 -25.14 16.82
CA VAL A 312 -5.08 -24.36 18.00
C VAL A 312 -6.36 -24.94 18.57
N GLN A 313 -6.39 -25.24 19.87
CA GLN A 313 -7.62 -25.65 20.56
C GLN A 313 -8.53 -24.43 20.83
N HIS A 314 -9.73 -24.66 21.35
CA HIS A 314 -10.78 -23.63 21.37
C HIS A 314 -10.44 -22.40 22.24
N GLY A 315 -10.20 -21.25 21.61
CA GLY A 315 -10.22 -19.95 22.30
C GLY A 315 -9.45 -18.84 21.56
N MET A 316 -9.94 -17.60 21.64
CA MET A 316 -9.26 -16.44 21.04
C MET A 316 -7.91 -16.13 21.71
N ALA A 317 -7.80 -16.32 23.03
CA ALA A 317 -6.53 -16.13 23.75
C ALA A 317 -5.47 -17.17 23.36
N GLU A 318 -5.89 -18.41 23.08
CA GLU A 318 -5.00 -19.46 22.57
C GLU A 318 -4.50 -19.12 21.17
N LEU A 319 -5.35 -18.52 20.34
CA LEU A 319 -4.98 -18.05 19.01
C LEU A 319 -3.97 -16.89 19.08
N ASP A 320 -4.21 -15.89 19.92
CA ASP A 320 -3.27 -14.78 20.11
C ASP A 320 -1.89 -15.30 20.56
N ASN A 321 -1.88 -16.17 21.57
CA ASN A 321 -0.66 -16.84 22.04
C ASN A 321 -0.01 -17.68 20.94
N PHE A 322 -0.79 -18.31 20.07
CA PHE A 322 -0.26 -19.09 18.96
C PHE A 322 0.55 -18.22 18.00
N TYR A 323 -0.02 -17.11 17.50
CA TYR A 323 0.69 -16.21 16.59
C TYR A 323 1.94 -15.59 17.24
N ILE A 324 1.83 -15.16 18.49
CA ILE A 324 2.94 -14.53 19.21
C ILE A 324 4.09 -15.52 19.43
N ASN A 325 3.78 -16.71 19.97
CA ASN A 325 4.80 -17.66 20.45
C ASN A 325 5.31 -18.60 19.37
N ASN A 326 4.51 -18.89 18.33
CA ASN A 326 4.84 -19.88 17.31
C ASN A 326 5.17 -19.27 15.93
N ILE A 327 4.92 -17.97 15.72
CA ILE A 327 5.20 -17.30 14.44
C ILE A 327 6.08 -16.09 14.65
N VAL A 328 5.56 -15.05 15.31
CA VAL A 328 6.24 -13.75 15.36
C VAL A 328 7.53 -13.84 16.16
N SER A 329 7.48 -14.35 17.40
CA SER A 329 8.68 -14.45 18.24
C SER A 329 9.74 -15.38 17.65
N PRO A 330 9.42 -16.60 17.15
CA PRO A 330 10.41 -17.48 16.55
C PRO A 330 11.09 -16.91 15.30
N ILE A 331 10.32 -16.30 14.37
CA ILE A 331 10.90 -15.70 13.17
C ILE A 331 11.79 -14.50 13.56
N MET A 332 11.31 -13.62 14.44
CA MET A 332 12.11 -12.48 14.91
C MET A 332 13.38 -12.95 15.64
N ALA A 333 13.35 -14.04 16.41
CA ALA A 333 14.55 -14.56 17.06
C ALA A 333 15.58 -15.11 16.05
N GLN A 334 15.11 -15.78 14.98
CA GLN A 334 15.98 -16.42 13.98
C GLN A 334 16.52 -15.46 12.91
N VAL A 335 15.89 -14.29 12.71
CA VAL A 335 16.24 -13.34 11.66
C VAL A 335 16.71 -12.00 12.28
N PRO A 336 18.01 -11.87 12.61
CA PRO A 336 18.57 -10.69 13.30
C PRO A 336 18.61 -9.42 12.44
N THR A 337 18.36 -9.51 11.13
CA THR A 337 18.24 -8.34 10.24
C THR A 337 16.86 -7.68 10.31
N LEU A 338 15.81 -8.43 10.68
CA LEU A 338 14.44 -7.91 10.75
C LEU A 338 14.24 -7.00 11.95
N VAL A 339 13.98 -5.73 11.68
CA VAL A 339 13.56 -4.75 12.67
C VAL A 339 12.07 -4.88 12.96
N GLU A 340 11.30 -5.34 11.98
CA GLU A 340 9.85 -5.40 12.08
C GLU A 340 9.27 -6.59 11.31
N LEU A 341 8.33 -7.29 11.95
CA LEU A 341 7.56 -8.38 11.37
C LEU A 341 6.08 -8.19 11.68
N CYS A 342 5.22 -8.23 10.66
CA CYS A 342 3.77 -8.27 10.86
C CYS A 342 3.13 -9.48 10.22
N VAL A 343 2.19 -10.08 10.96
CA VAL A 343 1.41 -11.23 10.50
C VAL A 343 -0.07 -10.89 10.62
N SER A 344 -0.75 -10.78 9.49
CA SER A 344 -2.20 -10.54 9.44
C SER A 344 -2.94 -11.86 9.58
N SER A 345 -3.81 -11.99 10.59
CA SER A 345 -4.55 -13.22 10.87
C SER A 345 -5.96 -13.23 10.30
N LYS A 346 -6.66 -12.11 10.45
CA LYS A 346 -7.92 -11.77 9.81
C LYS A 346 -8.17 -10.28 10.00
N HIS A 347 -8.68 -9.60 8.98
CA HIS A 347 -9.08 -8.21 9.13
C HIS A 347 -10.11 -8.04 10.28
N PRO A 348 -9.90 -7.12 11.24
CA PRO A 348 -8.85 -6.08 11.27
C PRO A 348 -7.57 -6.44 12.07
N THR A 349 -7.48 -7.63 12.66
CA THR A 349 -6.41 -8.03 13.59
C THR A 349 -5.10 -8.41 12.89
N PHE A 350 -3.98 -7.96 13.46
CA PHE A 350 -2.64 -8.44 13.11
C PHE A 350 -1.72 -8.48 14.33
N TYR A 351 -0.60 -9.18 14.20
CA TYR A 351 0.42 -9.28 15.23
C TYR A 351 1.71 -8.65 14.72
N ARG A 352 2.33 -7.83 15.56
CA ARG A 352 3.52 -7.07 15.22
C ARG A 352 4.64 -7.38 16.18
N GLY A 353 5.79 -7.77 15.64
CA GLY A 353 7.06 -7.86 16.34
C GLY A 353 7.95 -6.68 15.95
N ILE A 354 8.51 -5.97 16.92
CA ILE A 354 9.46 -4.87 16.73
C ILE A 354 10.73 -5.18 17.51
N ARG A 355 11.89 -5.06 16.87
CA ARG A 355 13.19 -5.09 17.56
C ARG A 355 13.61 -3.66 17.93
N ARG A 356 13.85 -3.43 19.22
CA ARG A 356 14.43 -2.18 19.77
C ARG A 356 15.52 -2.55 20.78
N ASP A 357 16.71 -1.99 20.63
CA ASP A 357 17.83 -2.19 21.56
C ASP A 357 18.08 -3.68 21.89
N ASP A 358 18.09 -4.51 20.85
CA ASP A 358 18.21 -5.98 20.91
C ASP A 358 17.10 -6.74 21.65
N GLN A 359 16.04 -6.05 22.09
CA GLN A 359 14.83 -6.66 22.63
C GLN A 359 13.74 -6.79 21.57
N ILE A 360 13.01 -7.92 21.61
CA ILE A 360 11.86 -8.18 20.73
C ILE A 360 10.59 -7.87 21.53
N HIS A 361 9.83 -6.89 21.07
CA HIS A 361 8.50 -6.58 21.59
C HIS A 361 7.45 -7.09 20.61
N VAL A 362 6.53 -7.91 21.10
CA VAL A 362 5.42 -8.44 20.29
C VAL A 362 4.10 -7.98 20.86
N GLN A 363 3.23 -7.47 20.01
CA GLN A 363 1.90 -7.02 20.40
C GLN A 363 0.85 -7.34 19.34
N ARG A 364 -0.39 -7.51 19.80
CA ARG A 364 -1.58 -7.61 18.97
C ARG A 364 -2.08 -6.20 18.66
N GLU A 365 -2.31 -5.93 17.39
CA GLU A 365 -2.71 -4.63 16.85
C GLU A 365 -3.99 -4.78 16.00
N SER A 366 -4.66 -3.67 15.72
CA SER A 366 -5.90 -3.63 14.93
C SER A 366 -5.78 -2.57 13.86
N ARG A 367 -6.01 -2.93 12.59
CA ARG A 367 -5.99 -1.98 11.47
C ARG A 367 -7.03 -0.88 11.59
N GLU A 368 -8.08 -1.11 12.39
CA GLU A 368 -9.09 -0.10 12.71
C GLU A 368 -8.59 0.95 13.72
N ASN A 369 -7.41 0.76 14.34
CA ASN A 369 -6.74 1.82 15.08
C ASN A 369 -6.13 2.83 14.09
N PRO A 370 -6.64 4.06 14.02
CA PRO A 370 -6.23 5.01 12.98
C PRO A 370 -4.81 5.57 13.15
N GLY A 371 -4.13 5.29 14.27
CA GLY A 371 -2.70 5.51 14.45
C GLY A 371 -1.81 4.50 13.69
N GLU A 372 -2.37 3.38 13.25
CA GLU A 372 -1.66 2.25 12.61
C GLU A 372 -1.91 2.14 11.11
N GLU A 373 -3.01 2.72 10.59
CA GLU A 373 -3.34 2.78 9.15
C GLU A 373 -2.22 3.44 8.31
N LYS A 374 -1.32 4.20 8.96
CA LYS A 374 -0.17 4.86 8.35
C LYS A 374 1.18 4.18 8.62
N ARG A 375 1.24 3.10 9.40
CA ARG A 375 2.50 2.53 9.91
C ARG A 375 2.92 1.21 9.27
N PHE A 376 2.03 0.41 8.68
CA PHE A 376 2.44 -0.81 7.98
C PHE A 376 1.30 -1.40 7.11
N PRO A 377 1.58 -2.09 5.98
CA PRO A 377 2.87 -2.35 5.39
C PRO A 377 3.14 -1.36 4.26
N SER A 378 3.75 -0.23 4.61
CA SER A 378 4.02 0.82 3.64
C SER A 378 5.37 1.44 3.96
N LEU A 379 6.44 0.78 3.51
CA LEU A 379 7.59 1.54 3.02
C LEU A 379 7.18 2.55 1.91
N LEU A 380 5.96 2.45 1.38
CA LEU A 380 5.29 3.46 0.56
C LEU A 380 5.00 4.78 1.32
N LEU A 381 4.92 4.78 2.66
CA LEU A 381 4.56 5.95 3.49
C LEU A 381 5.68 6.41 4.46
N ASP A 382 6.59 5.49 4.84
CA ASP A 382 7.67 5.72 5.82
C ASP A 382 8.94 6.40 5.27
N LEU A 383 8.86 7.05 4.10
CA LEU A 383 9.95 7.89 3.57
C LEU A 383 9.88 9.32 4.12
N ASN A 384 9.78 9.43 5.45
CA ASN A 384 9.90 10.69 6.19
C ASN A 384 10.82 10.52 7.39
#